data_AF-A0A5A7V481-F1
#
_entry.id   AF-A0A5A7V481-F1
#
_cell.length_a   1.000
_cell.length_b   1.000
_cell.length_c   1.000
_cell.angle_alpha   90.00
_cell.angle_beta   90.00
_cell.angle_gamma   90.00
#
_symmetry.space_group_name_H-M   'P 1'
#
loop_
_entity.id
_entity.type
_entity.pdbx_description
1 polymer ?
#
loop_
_entity_poly.entity_id
_entity_poly.type
_entity_poly.pdbx_seq_one_letter_code
_entity_poly.pdbx_strand_id
1 'polypeptide(L)' 'MAYRLALPPPFFVVHDVFHVSMLRKYKADPSHVVDYEPLEIDDNLRYEEQSVEILTKGKDAS' A
#
# COMPACT_ATOMS: atom_id res chain seq x y z
N MET A 1 13.72 0.37 -12.84
CA MET A 1 14.91 0.81 -12.08
C MET A 1 14.91 0.08 -10.75
N ALA A 2 16.07 -0.22 -10.16
CA ALA A 2 16.14 -0.90 -8.87
C ALA A 2 17.03 -0.11 -7.89
N TYR A 3 16.56 0.05 -6.66
CA TYR A 3 17.24 0.80 -5.61
C TYR A 3 17.56 -0.15 -4.46
N ARG A 4 18.75 0.01 -3.88
CA ARG A 4 19.12 -0.67 -2.63
C ARG A 4 18.85 0.25 -1.45
N LEU A 5 18.12 -0.24 -0.45
CA LEU A 5 17.83 0.48 0.78
C LEU A 5 18.72 -0.02 1.91
N ALA A 6 19.21 0.89 2.75
CA ALA A 6 19.85 0.51 4.01
C ALA A 6 18.77 0.04 4.99
N LEU A 7 18.55 -1.27 5.06
CA LEU A 7 17.56 -1.86 5.96
C LEU A 7 18.05 -1.80 7.43
N PRO A 8 17.16 -1.51 8.39
CA PRO A 8 17.54 -1.56 9.81
C PRO A 8 17.79 -3.01 10.26
N PRO A 9 18.51 -3.23 11.38
CA PRO A 9 18.93 -4.55 11.85
C PRO A 9 17.87 -5.67 11.89
N PRO A 10 16.59 -5.41 12.22
CA PRO A 10 15.56 -6.44 12.22
C PRO A 10 15.25 -7.00 10.82
N PHE A 11 15.60 -6.28 9.75
CA PHE A 11 15.17 -6.57 8.38
C PHE A 11 16.29 -7.08 7.49
N PHE A 12 17.47 -7.42 8.04
CA PHE A 12 18.58 -7.97 7.25
C PHE A 12 18.27 -9.29 6.53
N VAL A 13 17.23 -10.01 6.95
CA VAL A 13 16.76 -11.24 6.29
C VAL A 13 15.95 -10.93 5.02
N VAL A 14 15.49 -9.69 4.86
CA VAL A 14 14.71 -9.24 3.70
C VAL A 14 15.65 -8.69 2.64
N HIS A 15 15.34 -8.94 1.37
CA HIS A 15 16.08 -8.35 0.25
C HIS A 15 16.02 -6.81 0.30
N ASP A 16 17.19 -6.18 0.22
CA ASP A 16 17.35 -4.73 0.27
C ASP A 16 17.09 -4.05 -1.09
N VAL A 17 16.84 -4.84 -2.14
CA VAL A 17 16.61 -4.36 -3.51
C VAL A 17 15.12 -4.17 -3.79
N PHE A 18 14.71 -2.94 -4.06
CA PHE A 18 13.35 -2.58 -4.45
C PHE A 18 13.31 -2.15 -5.91
N HIS A 19 12.39 -2.75 -6.67
CA HIS A 19 12.13 -2.35 -8.06
C HIS A 19 11.12 -1.21 -8.10
N VAL A 20 11.53 -0.08 -8.66
CA VAL A 20 10.63 1.01 -9.02
C VAL A 20 10.30 0.88 -10.50
N SER A 21 9.04 0.61 -10.77
CA SER A 21 8.46 0.63 -12.11
C SER A 21 8.06 2.06 -12.47
N MET A 22 8.31 2.46 -13.72
CA MET A 22 7.74 3.72 -14.24
C MET A 22 6.23 3.56 -14.32
N LEU A 23 5.52 4.30 -13.48
CA LEU A 23 4.06 4.29 -13.48
C LEU A 23 3.55 4.87 -14.80
N ARG A 24 2.54 4.22 -15.37
CA ARG A 24 1.79 4.79 -16.50
C ARG A 24 1.01 6.00 -16.01
N LYS A 25 0.80 6.99 -16.88
CA LYS A 25 -0.06 8.13 -16.59
C LYS A 25 -1.46 7.61 -16.25
N TYR A 26 -1.87 7.82 -15.00
CA TYR A 26 -3.21 7.48 -14.54
C TYR A 26 -4.25 8.41 -15.19
N LYS A 27 -5.38 7.85 -15.60
CA LYS A 27 -6.56 8.59 -16.08
C LYS A 27 -7.62 8.49 -14.99
N ALA A 28 -8.03 9.62 -14.44
CA ALA A 28 -9.03 9.66 -13.39
C ALA A 28 -10.33 9.00 -13.86
N ASP A 29 -10.80 8.03 -13.06
CA ASP A 29 -12.08 7.37 -13.20
C ASP A 29 -12.78 7.49 -11.84
N PRO A 30 -14.01 8.04 -11.77
CA PRO A 30 -14.75 8.13 -10.52
C PRO A 30 -14.94 6.79 -9.80
N SER A 31 -14.92 5.66 -10.52
CA SER A 31 -15.00 4.31 -9.92
C SER A 31 -13.70 3.85 -9.24
N HIS A 32 -12.58 4.54 -9.47
CA HIS A 32 -11.31 4.27 -8.79
C HIS A 32 -11.16 5.07 -7.49
N VAL A 33 -12.12 5.95 -7.18
CA VAL A 33 -12.17 6.61 -5.88
C VAL A 33 -12.53 5.54 -4.86
N VAL A 34 -11.58 5.23 -3.98
CA VAL A 34 -11.87 4.40 -2.81
C VAL A 34 -12.69 5.25 -1.87
N ASP A 35 -13.91 4.81 -1.57
CA ASP A 35 -14.69 5.37 -0.48
C ASP A 35 -13.93 5.10 0.83
N TYR A 36 -13.35 6.15 1.40
CA TYR A 36 -12.75 6.09 2.72
C TYR A 36 -13.77 6.61 3.72
N GLU A 37 -13.99 5.86 4.80
CA GLU A 37 -14.66 6.43 5.95
C GLU A 37 -13.73 7.49 6.58
N PRO A 38 -14.27 8.62 7.06
CA PRO A 38 -13.49 9.59 7.80
C PRO A 38 -12.77 8.90 8.96
N LEU A 39 -11.43 8.97 8.99
CA LEU A 39 -10.65 8.39 10.07
C LEU A 39 -10.98 9.14 11.37
N GLU A 40 -11.52 8.43 12.36
CA GLU A 40 -11.68 8.98 13.70
C GLU A 40 -10.29 9.12 14.34
N ILE A 41 -9.84 10.36 14.47
CA ILE A 41 -8.57 10.71 15.11
C ILE A 41 -8.91 11.38 16.44
N ASP A 42 -8.29 10.91 17.52
CA ASP A 42 -8.48 11.50 18.84
C ASP A 42 -7.75 12.85 19.01
N ASP A 43 -8.03 13.57 20.10
CA ASP A 43 -7.40 14.87 20.41
C ASP A 43 -5.87 14.79 20.56
N ASN A 44 -5.32 13.58 20.73
CA ASN A 44 -3.89 13.32 20.83
C ASN A 44 -3.27 12.89 19.48
N LEU A 45 -4.01 13.01 18.38
CA LEU A 45 -3.61 12.61 17.03
C LEU A 45 -3.33 11.10 16.90
N ARG A 46 -4.02 10.27 17.69
CA ARG A 46 -3.95 8.81 17.60
C ARG A 46 -5.16 8.28 16.83
N TYR A 47 -4.95 7.15 16.16
CA TYR A 47 -6.00 6.39 15.49
C TYR A 47 -5.90 4.92 15.92
N GLU A 48 -7.03 4.22 15.95
CA GLU A 48 -7.05 2.77 16.16
C GLU A 48 -6.88 2.07 14.80
N GLU A 49 -5.86 1.22 14.67
CA GLU A 49 -5.62 0.47 13.44
C GLU A 49 -6.61 -0.70 13.32
N GLN A 50 -7.40 -0.72 12.25
CA GLN A 50 -8.20 -1.89 11.88
C GLN A 50 -7.56 -2.59 10.68
N SER A 51 -7.20 -3.86 10.85
CA SER A 51 -6.68 -4.67 9.76
C SER A 51 -7.78 -4.99 8.77
N VAL A 52 -7.64 -4.52 7.53
CA VAL A 52 -8.53 -4.88 6.43
C VAL A 52 -7.91 -6.06 5.67
N GLU A 53 -8.67 -7.13 5.47
CA GLU A 53 -8.23 -8.27 4.68
C GLU A 53 -8.05 -7.85 3.22
N ILE A 54 -6.86 -8.10 2.65
CA ILE A 54 -6.59 -7.81 1.24
C ILE A 54 -7.30 -8.88 0.40
N LEU A 55 -8.51 -8.57 -0.07
CA LEU A 55 -9.22 -9.42 -1.02
C LEU A 55 -8.44 -9.46 -2.34
N THR A 56 -7.75 -10.56 -2.59
CA THR A 56 -7.17 -10.83 -3.91
C THR A 56 -8.33 -11.11 -4.86
N LYS A 57 -8.65 -10.17 -5.75
CA LYS A 57 -9.58 -10.43 -6.85
C LYS A 57 -8.89 -11.32 -7.89
N GLY A 58 -8.82 -12.61 -7.59
CA GLY A 58 -8.63 -13.65 -8.59
C GLY A 58 -9.87 -13.61 -9.48
N LYS A 59 -9.74 -13.00 -10.66
CA LYS A 59 -10.77 -13.12 -11.68
C LYS A 59 -10.71 -14.57 -12.12
N ASP A 60 -11.74 -15.33 -11.75
CA ASP A 60 -11.91 -16.71 -12.17
C ASP A 60 -11.65 -16.81 -13.68
N ALA A 61 -10.71 -17.68 -14.02
CA ALA A 61 -10.56 -18.15 -15.37
C ALA A 61 -11.84 -18.89 -15.74
N SER A 62 -12.60 -18.34 -16.69
CA SER A 62 -13.50 -19.10 -17.54
C SER A 62 -13.67 -18.42 -18.89
#